data_AF-A0A832PVI8-F1
#
_entry.id   AF-A0A832PVI8-F1
#
_cell.length_a   1.000
_cell.length_b   1.000
_cell.length_c   1.000
_cell.angle_alpha   90.00
_cell.angle_beta   90.00
_cell.angle_gamma   90.00
#
_symmetry.space_group_name_H-M   'P 1'
#
loop_
_entity.id
_entity.type
_entity.pdbx_description
1 polymer ?
#
loop_
_entity_poly.entity_id
_entity_poly.type
_entity_poly.pdbx_seq_one_letter_code
_entity_poly.pdbx_strand_id
1 'polypeptide(L)'
;MKVVIVAGGQGVGKTAVLLHLLRHAQKAGLKAGVFKIDALDAGDELVFIQAGFAAKGHSAKDVCPDHEAMVSLGRAWDWAEDLGLDLLCIETAGLCHRCSPFLKRALAICVVSGLAHLGTPESMRPIVEASDLIVLTKTSLISPTERHIFTAKLRAIQPQGRVFNVDGLTGEGVGDLAAMVLDSRDIRFMDIEPLRVTLPMGYCHFCQGIGSGHER
;
A
#
# COMPACT_ATOMS: atom_id res chain seq x y z
N MET A 1 -18.43 2.28 2.71
CA MET A 1 -17.19 2.42 3.50
C MET A 1 -16.08 3.02 2.64
N LYS A 2 -15.07 3.61 3.26
CA LYS A 2 -13.85 4.06 2.59
C LYS A 2 -12.91 2.87 2.38
N VAL A 3 -12.24 2.83 1.24
CA VAL A 3 -11.26 1.78 0.94
C VAL A 3 -9.94 2.41 0.54
N VAL A 4 -8.87 1.99 1.22
CA VAL A 4 -7.51 2.44 0.98
C VAL A 4 -6.64 1.23 0.68
N ILE A 5 -5.88 1.28 -0.41
CA ILE A 5 -4.91 0.25 -0.74
C ILE A 5 -3.52 0.84 -0.55
N VAL A 6 -2.72 0.22 0.31
CA VAL A 6 -1.36 0.63 0.68
C VAL A 6 -0.37 -0.37 0.11
N ALA A 7 0.41 0.08 -0.86
CA ALA A 7 1.41 -0.73 -1.55
C ALA A 7 2.79 -0.07 -1.50
N GLY A 8 3.84 -0.83 -1.81
CA GLY A 8 5.23 -0.37 -1.78
C GLY A 8 6.16 -1.49 -1.34
N GLY A 9 7.48 -1.34 -1.51
CA GLY A 9 8.44 -2.42 -1.27
C GLY A 9 8.39 -3.04 0.14
N GLN A 10 9.02 -4.20 0.30
CA GLN A 10 9.19 -4.81 1.62
C GLN A 10 9.96 -3.89 2.58
N GLY A 11 9.56 -3.86 3.85
CA GLY A 11 10.28 -3.13 4.89
C GLY A 11 10.30 -1.60 4.75
N VAL A 12 9.53 -1.01 3.82
CA VAL A 12 9.47 0.45 3.63
C VAL A 12 8.64 1.19 4.69
N GLY A 13 8.02 0.48 5.64
CA GLY A 13 7.28 1.08 6.76
C GLY A 13 5.77 1.22 6.54
N LYS A 14 5.17 0.45 5.63
CA LYS A 14 3.71 0.45 5.35
C LYS A 14 2.88 0.23 6.61
N THR A 15 3.20 -0.81 7.36
CA THR A 15 2.55 -1.16 8.63
C THR A 15 2.61 -0.05 9.66
N ALA A 16 3.78 0.60 9.82
CA ALA A 16 3.95 1.70 10.77
C ALA A 16 3.11 2.92 10.38
N VAL A 17 3.11 3.28 9.09
CA VAL A 17 2.25 4.35 8.55
C VAL A 17 0.77 4.03 8.80
N LEU A 18 0.35 2.80 8.52
CA LEU A 18 -1.02 2.35 8.73
C LEU A 18 -1.44 2.38 10.20
N LEU A 19 -0.60 1.94 11.13
CA LEU A 19 -0.91 1.99 12.56
C LEU A 19 -1.24 3.42 13.02
N HIS A 20 -0.44 4.40 12.60
CA HIS A 20 -0.70 5.80 12.91
C HIS A 20 -1.96 6.31 12.20
N LEU A 21 -2.18 5.94 10.95
CA LEU A 21 -3.39 6.29 10.20
C LEU A 21 -4.65 5.77 10.89
N LEU A 22 -4.66 4.52 11.35
CA LEU A 22 -5.78 3.92 12.07
C LEU A 22 -6.06 4.63 13.39
N ARG A 23 -5.03 5.08 14.11
CA ARG A 23 -5.21 5.91 15.32
C ARG A 23 -5.89 7.24 15.00
N HIS A 24 -5.58 7.86 13.87
CA HIS A 24 -6.29 9.06 13.42
C HIS A 24 -7.75 8.76 13.06
N ALA A 25 -8.03 7.64 12.38
CA ALA A 25 -9.38 7.22 12.07
C ALA A 25 -10.21 6.93 13.33
N GLN A 26 -9.62 6.24 14.32
CA GLN A 26 -10.25 5.99 15.61
C GLN A 26 -10.56 7.27 16.37
N LYS A 27 -9.64 8.25 16.37
CA LYS A 27 -9.88 9.58 16.97
C LYS A 27 -10.99 10.35 16.27
N ALA A 28 -11.19 10.13 14.97
CA ALA A 28 -12.29 10.67 14.19
C ALA A 28 -13.60 9.88 14.36
N GLY A 29 -13.64 8.86 15.23
CA GLY A 29 -14.82 8.05 15.49
C GLY A 29 -15.13 6.99 14.44
N LEU A 30 -14.21 6.73 13.50
CA LEU A 30 -14.40 5.70 12.47
C LEU A 30 -13.94 4.32 12.97
N LYS A 31 -14.73 3.30 12.64
CA LYS A 31 -14.34 1.90 12.81
C LYS A 31 -13.46 1.49 11.64
N ALA A 32 -12.15 1.35 11.89
CA ALA A 32 -11.17 1.00 10.86
C ALA A 32 -10.58 -0.39 11.08
N GLY A 33 -10.19 -1.06 9.99
CA GLY A 33 -9.53 -2.36 10.04
C GLY A 33 -8.58 -2.60 8.87
N VAL A 34 -7.69 -3.57 9.04
CA VAL A 34 -6.64 -3.90 8.06
C VAL A 34 -6.80 -5.32 7.51
N PHE A 35 -6.90 -5.44 6.20
CA PHE A 35 -6.73 -6.70 5.49
C PHE A 35 -5.28 -6.78 5.00
N LYS A 36 -4.46 -7.55 5.72
CA LYS A 36 -3.02 -7.65 5.52
C LYS A 36 -2.71 -8.83 4.60
N ILE A 37 -2.06 -8.53 3.48
CA ILE A 37 -1.71 -9.52 2.47
C ILE A 37 -0.20 -9.68 2.45
N ASP A 38 0.26 -10.89 2.74
CA ASP A 38 1.68 -11.23 2.73
C ASP A 38 1.95 -12.51 1.93
N ALA A 39 3.23 -12.78 1.65
CA ALA A 39 3.61 -13.99 0.91
C ALA A 39 3.25 -15.25 1.71
N LEU A 40 3.50 -15.21 3.01
CA LEU A 40 3.30 -16.32 3.94
C LEU A 40 2.30 -15.94 5.02
N ASP A 41 1.66 -16.95 5.60
CA ASP A 41 0.85 -16.77 6.80
C ASP A 41 1.77 -16.77 8.03
N ALA A 42 2.32 -15.58 8.34
CA ALA A 42 3.31 -15.38 9.40
C ALA A 42 2.76 -14.57 10.60
N GLY A 43 1.46 -14.26 10.62
CA GLY A 43 0.85 -13.43 11.66
C GLY A 43 1.24 -11.95 11.58
N ASP A 44 1.53 -11.43 10.38
CA ASP A 44 1.88 -10.02 10.18
C ASP A 44 0.74 -9.07 10.59
N GLU A 45 -0.51 -9.55 10.63
CA GLU A 45 -1.67 -8.80 11.12
C GLU A 45 -1.68 -8.62 12.66
N LEU A 46 -0.94 -9.45 13.40
CA LEU A 46 -0.95 -9.44 14.87
C LEU A 46 -0.53 -8.09 15.45
N VAL A 47 0.35 -7.37 14.76
CA VAL A 47 0.78 -6.03 15.17
C VAL A 47 -0.39 -5.03 15.23
N PHE A 48 -1.39 -5.17 14.34
CA PHE A 48 -2.58 -4.35 14.36
C PHE A 48 -3.54 -4.77 15.47
N ILE A 49 -3.70 -6.09 15.68
CA ILE A 49 -4.54 -6.65 16.74
C ILE A 49 -4.02 -6.23 18.12
N GLN A 50 -2.70 -6.33 18.35
CA GLN A 50 -2.05 -5.89 19.58
C GLN A 50 -2.20 -4.37 19.80
N ALA A 51 -2.32 -3.60 18.73
CA ALA A 51 -2.61 -2.17 18.79
C ALA A 51 -4.10 -1.83 18.98
N GLY A 52 -4.98 -2.85 19.09
CA GLY A 52 -6.41 -2.68 19.32
C GLY A 52 -7.25 -2.48 18.06
N PHE A 53 -6.72 -2.80 16.88
CA PHE A 53 -7.44 -2.68 15.61
C PHE A 53 -7.91 -4.04 15.09
N ALA A 54 -9.04 -4.05 14.38
CA ALA A 54 -9.45 -5.24 13.65
C ALA A 54 -8.48 -5.49 12.50
N ALA A 55 -7.94 -6.71 12.41
CA ALA A 55 -7.10 -7.08 11.29
C ALA A 55 -7.28 -8.55 10.90
N LYS A 56 -7.05 -8.84 9.63
CA LYS A 56 -7.11 -10.18 9.05
C LYS A 56 -5.91 -10.40 8.13
N GLY A 57 -5.14 -11.43 8.42
CA GLY A 57 -4.07 -11.91 7.56
C GLY A 57 -4.61 -12.71 6.38
N HIS A 58 -3.95 -12.60 5.23
CA HIS A 58 -4.25 -13.37 4.03
C HIS A 58 -2.97 -13.67 3.26
N SER A 59 -2.70 -14.96 3.03
CA SER A 59 -1.50 -15.38 2.29
C SER A 59 -1.74 -15.36 0.79
N ALA A 60 -0.79 -14.77 0.05
CA ALA A 60 -0.73 -14.74 -1.40
C ALA A 60 -0.27 -16.07 -2.03
N LYS A 61 0.29 -16.98 -1.23
CA LYS A 61 0.75 -18.31 -1.66
C LYS A 61 1.70 -18.21 -2.88
N ASP A 62 1.23 -18.67 -4.03
CA ASP A 62 2.04 -18.82 -5.26
C ASP A 62 2.05 -17.56 -6.14
N VAL A 63 1.29 -16.52 -5.77
CA VAL A 63 1.29 -15.23 -6.48
C VAL A 63 1.90 -14.13 -5.63
N CYS A 64 2.32 -13.03 -6.27
CA CYS A 64 2.85 -11.92 -5.49
C CYS A 64 1.72 -11.23 -4.69
N PRO A 65 1.98 -10.71 -3.48
CA PRO A 65 0.97 -10.03 -2.65
C PRO A 65 0.26 -8.86 -3.33
N ASP A 66 0.94 -8.16 -4.24
CA ASP A 66 0.31 -7.08 -5.02
C ASP A 66 -0.71 -7.62 -6.05
N HIS A 67 -0.49 -8.84 -6.56
CA HIS A 67 -1.45 -9.50 -7.44
C HIS A 67 -2.60 -10.10 -6.63
N GLU A 68 -2.29 -10.77 -5.52
CA GLU A 68 -3.31 -11.34 -4.64
C GLU A 68 -4.27 -10.28 -4.13
N ALA A 69 -3.78 -9.06 -3.84
CA ALA A 69 -4.61 -7.95 -3.42
C ALA A 69 -5.78 -7.64 -4.35
N MET A 70 -5.68 -7.97 -5.64
CA MET A 70 -6.78 -7.80 -6.59
C MET A 70 -7.75 -8.99 -6.58
N VAL A 71 -7.24 -10.19 -6.33
CA VAL A 71 -8.02 -11.44 -6.28
C VAL A 71 -8.83 -11.49 -4.98
N SER A 72 -8.26 -11.01 -3.88
CA SER A 72 -8.86 -11.09 -2.55
C SER A 72 -9.76 -9.90 -2.20
N LEU A 73 -10.02 -8.96 -3.13
CA LEU A 73 -10.79 -7.74 -2.85
C LEU A 73 -12.19 -8.05 -2.31
N GLY A 74 -12.92 -8.97 -2.94
CA GLY A 74 -14.25 -9.35 -2.47
C GLY A 74 -14.21 -9.92 -1.05
N ARG A 75 -13.22 -10.76 -0.74
CA ARG A 75 -13.05 -11.31 0.62
C ARG A 75 -12.70 -10.25 1.66
N ALA A 76 -11.89 -9.27 1.27
CA ALA A 76 -11.53 -8.15 2.14
C ALA A 76 -12.75 -7.25 2.40
N TRP A 77 -13.57 -7.05 1.37
CA TRP A 77 -14.83 -6.32 1.46
C TRP A 77 -15.84 -7.03 2.37
N ASP A 78 -16.14 -8.31 2.13
CA ASP A 78 -17.11 -9.07 2.92
C ASP A 78 -16.71 -9.07 4.41
N TRP A 79 -15.42 -9.28 4.68
CA TRP A 79 -14.87 -9.19 6.03
C TRP A 79 -15.08 -7.81 6.68
N ALA A 80 -14.94 -6.73 5.90
CA ALA A 80 -15.15 -5.38 6.38
C ALA A 80 -16.64 -5.08 6.63
N GLU A 81 -17.54 -5.58 5.77
CA GLU A 81 -18.99 -5.45 5.96
C GLU A 81 -19.49 -6.23 7.18
N ASP A 82 -19.03 -7.46 7.37
CA ASP A 82 -19.37 -8.29 8.54
C ASP A 82 -19.00 -7.59 9.86
N LEU A 83 -17.90 -6.84 9.85
CA LEU A 83 -17.46 -6.05 11.00
C LEU A 83 -18.06 -4.64 11.03
N GLY A 84 -18.81 -4.21 10.02
CA GLY A 84 -19.35 -2.85 9.92
C GLY A 84 -18.26 -1.78 9.94
N LEU A 85 -17.16 -1.99 9.20
CA LEU A 85 -16.07 -1.02 9.11
C LEU A 85 -16.46 0.21 8.29
N ASP A 86 -16.08 1.39 8.76
CA ASP A 86 -16.15 2.64 8.02
C ASP A 86 -14.94 2.83 7.10
N LEU A 87 -13.79 2.26 7.48
CA LEU A 87 -12.52 2.34 6.74
C LEU A 87 -11.86 0.95 6.65
N LEU A 88 -11.76 0.43 5.43
CA LEU A 88 -10.98 -0.75 5.09
C LEU A 88 -9.62 -0.34 4.51
N CYS A 89 -8.55 -0.75 5.18
CA CYS A 89 -7.18 -0.61 4.69
C CYS A 89 -6.67 -1.96 4.20
N ILE A 90 -6.21 -2.04 2.95
CA ILE A 90 -5.57 -3.24 2.39
C ILE A 90 -4.07 -2.97 2.33
N GLU A 91 -3.26 -3.75 3.05
CA GLU A 91 -1.80 -3.63 3.03
C GLU A 91 -1.18 -4.80 2.27
N THR A 92 -0.46 -4.55 1.18
CA THR A 92 0.32 -5.60 0.49
C THR A 92 1.72 -5.72 1.09
N ALA A 93 2.42 -6.84 0.97
CA ALA A 93 3.83 -6.91 1.37
C ALA A 93 4.78 -6.19 0.39
N GLY A 94 4.39 -6.16 -0.89
CA GLY A 94 5.09 -5.54 -2.01
C GLY A 94 6.41 -6.21 -2.37
N LEU A 95 6.36 -7.14 -3.34
CA LEU A 95 7.51 -7.98 -3.73
C LEU A 95 8.17 -7.60 -5.05
N CYS A 96 7.39 -7.12 -6.02
CA CYS A 96 7.86 -7.12 -7.41
C CYS A 96 8.05 -5.73 -8.00
N HIS A 97 7.59 -4.65 -7.33
CA HIS A 97 7.57 -3.26 -7.83
C HIS A 97 6.86 -3.05 -9.20
N ARG A 98 6.38 -4.12 -9.81
CA ARG A 98 5.82 -4.19 -11.17
C ARG A 98 4.29 -4.22 -11.18
N CYS A 99 3.68 -4.93 -10.23
CA CYS A 99 2.23 -4.99 -10.11
C CYS A 99 1.74 -3.80 -9.28
N SER A 100 0.70 -3.13 -9.76
CA SER A 100 0.06 -2.02 -9.04
C SER A 100 -1.33 -2.46 -8.61
N PRO A 101 -1.57 -2.71 -7.30
CA PRO A 101 -2.81 -3.29 -6.78
C PRO A 101 -4.02 -2.34 -6.78
N PHE A 102 -3.90 -1.18 -7.43
CA PHE A 102 -4.81 -0.06 -7.20
C PHE A 102 -6.07 -0.10 -8.06
N LEU A 103 -7.19 0.26 -7.43
CA LEU A 103 -8.52 0.38 -8.04
C LEU A 103 -8.83 1.82 -8.39
N LYS A 104 -9.61 2.06 -9.45
CA LYS A 104 -10.04 3.43 -9.82
C LYS A 104 -10.91 4.09 -8.74
N ARG A 105 -11.58 3.29 -7.92
CA ARG A 105 -12.58 3.77 -6.94
C ARG A 105 -12.02 3.88 -5.52
N ALA A 106 -11.01 3.09 -5.16
CA ALA A 106 -10.32 3.15 -3.88
C ALA A 106 -9.17 4.16 -3.90
N LEU A 107 -8.83 4.71 -2.74
CA LEU A 107 -7.67 5.59 -2.57
C LEU A 107 -6.38 4.76 -2.59
N ALA A 108 -5.40 5.19 -3.38
CA ALA A 108 -4.16 4.47 -3.59
C ALA A 108 -2.98 5.17 -2.89
N ILE A 109 -2.34 4.47 -1.96
CA ILE A 109 -1.17 4.95 -1.22
C ILE A 109 0.06 4.12 -1.63
N CYS A 110 1.08 4.79 -2.17
CA CYS A 110 2.40 4.21 -2.41
C CYS A 110 3.36 4.63 -1.31
N VAL A 111 3.97 3.67 -0.61
CA VAL A 111 4.99 3.93 0.40
C VAL A 111 6.38 3.65 -0.16
N VAL A 112 7.27 4.63 -0.02
CA VAL A 112 8.66 4.58 -0.50
C VAL A 112 9.58 4.89 0.67
N SER A 113 10.68 4.14 0.79
CA SER A 113 11.68 4.37 1.82
C SER A 113 12.74 5.35 1.34
N GLY A 114 13.02 6.41 2.11
CA GLY A 114 14.13 7.34 1.86
C GLY A 114 15.50 6.68 1.93
N LEU A 115 15.63 5.56 2.66
CA LEU A 115 16.87 4.74 2.68
C LEU A 115 17.07 3.89 1.43
N ALA A 116 16.11 3.86 0.50
CA ALA A 116 16.28 3.10 -0.72
C ALA A 116 17.25 3.80 -1.68
N HIS A 117 17.72 3.09 -2.71
CA HIS A 117 18.55 3.68 -3.75
C HIS A 117 17.82 4.86 -4.42
N LEU A 118 18.51 5.95 -4.80
CA LEU A 118 17.90 7.13 -5.43
C LEU A 118 17.18 6.84 -6.76
N GLY A 119 17.42 5.68 -7.37
CA GLY A 119 16.68 5.18 -8.54
C GLY A 119 15.37 4.45 -8.23
N THR A 120 15.08 4.17 -6.95
CA THR A 120 13.89 3.42 -6.52
C THR A 120 12.56 4.02 -6.97
N PRO A 121 12.37 5.36 -7.01
CA PRO A 121 11.14 5.93 -7.55
C PRO A 121 10.83 5.44 -8.98
N GLU A 122 11.86 5.37 -9.83
CA GLU A 122 11.73 4.91 -11.22
C GLU A 122 11.53 3.40 -11.31
N SER A 123 12.22 2.60 -10.50
CA SER A 123 12.00 1.14 -10.49
C SER A 123 10.60 0.76 -9.98
N MET A 124 9.98 1.63 -9.18
CA MET A 124 8.61 1.50 -8.68
C MET A 124 7.57 2.27 -9.51
N ARG A 125 7.96 2.80 -10.68
CA ARG A 125 7.10 3.65 -11.52
C ARG A 125 5.67 3.14 -11.68
N PRO A 126 5.40 1.85 -11.97
CA PRO A 126 4.01 1.35 -12.11
C PRO A 126 3.12 1.59 -10.88
N ILE A 127 3.71 1.53 -9.68
CA ILE A 127 2.99 1.77 -8.42
C ILE A 127 2.90 3.28 -8.16
N VAL A 128 4.00 4.01 -8.32
CA VAL A 128 4.07 5.46 -8.06
C VAL A 128 3.08 6.21 -8.97
N GLU A 129 3.12 5.94 -10.27
CA GLU A 129 2.28 6.58 -11.28
C GLU A 129 0.79 6.28 -11.07
N ALA A 130 0.45 5.12 -10.51
CA ALA A 130 -0.94 4.74 -10.25
C ALA A 130 -1.47 5.23 -8.87
N SER A 131 -0.63 5.83 -8.03
CA SER A 131 -1.00 6.26 -6.67
C SER A 131 -1.60 7.67 -6.61
N ASP A 132 -2.50 7.92 -5.66
CA ASP A 132 -3.00 9.27 -5.35
C ASP A 132 -2.09 9.96 -4.33
N LEU A 133 -1.64 9.20 -3.34
CA LEU A 133 -0.84 9.68 -2.23
C LEU A 133 0.46 8.86 -2.18
N ILE A 134 1.58 9.55 -2.03
CA ILE A 134 2.90 8.96 -1.95
C ILE A 134 3.47 9.29 -0.58
N VAL A 135 3.85 8.28 0.19
CA VAL A 135 4.42 8.43 1.53
C VAL A 135 5.90 8.10 1.47
N LEU A 136 6.76 9.07 1.74
CA LEU A 136 8.19 8.91 1.87
C LEU A 136 8.54 8.73 3.35
N THR A 137 9.03 7.54 3.70
CA THR A 137 9.38 7.18 5.08
C THR A 137 10.88 7.24 5.32
N LYS A 138 11.31 7.18 6.59
CA LYS A 138 12.73 7.10 7.00
C LYS A 138 13.58 8.27 6.48
N THR A 139 12.94 9.42 6.25
CA THR A 139 13.61 10.62 5.71
C THR A 139 14.48 11.34 6.72
N SER A 140 14.30 11.06 8.02
CA SER A 140 15.14 11.57 9.11
C SER A 140 16.57 11.03 9.05
N LEU A 141 16.81 9.96 8.28
CA LEU A 141 18.09 9.27 8.17
C LEU A 141 18.87 9.61 6.90
N ILE A 142 18.37 10.52 6.07
CA ILE A 142 19.02 10.96 4.83
C ILE A 142 19.26 12.46 4.83
N SER A 143 20.18 12.92 3.98
CA SER A 143 20.47 14.34 3.86
C SER A 143 19.28 15.12 3.28
N PRO A 144 19.17 16.43 3.59
CA PRO A 144 18.17 17.30 2.98
C PRO A 144 18.19 17.26 1.44
N THR A 145 19.38 17.13 0.85
CA THR A 145 19.60 17.03 -0.60
C THR A 145 19.02 15.73 -1.17
N GLU A 146 19.30 14.58 -0.56
CA GLU A 146 18.73 13.30 -1.00
C GLU A 146 17.22 13.30 -0.91
N ARG A 147 16.66 13.84 0.19
CA ARG A 147 15.22 14.01 0.36
C ARG A 147 14.60 14.88 -0.74
N HIS A 148 15.26 15.98 -1.10
CA HIS A 148 14.81 16.85 -2.18
C HIS A 148 14.81 16.12 -3.52
N ILE A 149 15.89 15.40 -3.85
CA ILE A 149 16.00 14.62 -5.09
C ILE A 149 14.92 13.53 -5.15
N PHE A 150 14.71 12.78 -4.06
CA PHE A 150 13.66 11.76 -3.98
C PHE A 150 12.27 12.35 -4.23
N THR A 151 11.95 13.45 -3.54
CA THR A 151 10.66 14.13 -3.67
C THR A 151 10.45 14.65 -5.09
N ALA A 152 11.49 15.22 -5.71
CA ALA A 152 11.43 15.71 -7.08
C ALA A 152 11.16 14.58 -8.08
N LYS A 153 11.81 13.42 -7.92
CA LYS A 153 11.57 12.24 -8.77
C LYS A 153 10.15 11.70 -8.63
N LEU A 154 9.65 11.57 -7.41
CA LEU A 154 8.28 11.11 -7.16
C LEU A 154 7.24 12.04 -7.80
N ARG A 155 7.42 13.36 -7.66
CA ARG A 155 6.57 14.36 -8.31
C ARG A 155 6.69 14.37 -9.84
N ALA A 156 7.86 14.05 -10.38
CA ALA A 156 8.04 13.94 -11.83
C ALA A 156 7.28 12.73 -12.41
N ILE A 157 7.24 11.61 -11.66
CA ILE A 157 6.52 10.40 -12.07
C ILE A 157 5.00 10.58 -11.92
N GLN A 158 4.56 11.18 -10.82
CA GLN A 158 3.14 11.40 -10.55
C GLN A 158 2.89 12.86 -10.14
N PRO A 159 2.74 13.77 -11.12
CA PRO A 159 2.58 15.21 -10.86
C PRO A 159 1.29 15.58 -10.11
N GLN A 160 0.24 14.78 -10.22
CA GLN A 160 -1.04 15.01 -9.53
C GLN A 160 -1.05 14.39 -8.12
N GLY A 161 -0.12 13.48 -7.84
CA GLY A 161 0.00 12.83 -6.54
C GLY A 161 0.62 13.74 -5.49
N ARG A 162 0.18 13.56 -4.25
CA ARG A 162 0.71 14.31 -3.10
C ARG A 162 1.78 13.50 -2.40
N VAL A 163 2.96 14.09 -2.22
CA VAL A 163 4.07 13.48 -1.49
C VAL A 163 4.06 13.95 -0.03
N PHE A 164 4.00 13.00 0.91
CA PHE A 164 4.06 13.23 2.36
C PHE A 164 5.35 12.65 2.91
N ASN A 165 6.02 13.37 3.81
CA ASN A 165 7.12 12.80 4.58
C ASN A 165 6.54 12.29 5.90
N VAL A 166 6.77 11.01 6.20
CA VAL A 166 6.26 10.38 7.41
C VAL A 166 7.39 9.71 8.19
N ASP A 167 7.47 10.01 9.47
CA ASP A 167 8.27 9.21 10.39
C ASP A 167 7.40 8.08 10.97
N GLY A 168 7.71 6.84 10.61
CA GLY A 168 6.95 5.67 11.06
C GLY A 168 7.10 5.38 12.55
N LEU A 169 8.17 5.84 13.19
CA LEU A 169 8.39 5.64 14.63
C LEU A 169 7.53 6.60 15.44
N THR A 170 7.53 7.89 15.08
CA THR A 170 6.83 8.93 15.85
C THR A 170 5.40 9.17 15.38
N GLY A 171 5.10 8.87 14.11
CA GLY A 171 3.83 9.24 13.46
C GLY A 171 3.79 10.67 12.93
N GLU A 172 4.91 11.40 13.01
CA GLU A 172 5.01 12.75 12.44
C GLU A 172 4.69 12.73 10.94
N GLY A 173 3.92 13.71 10.49
CA GLY A 173 3.49 13.84 9.10
C GLY A 173 2.28 12.98 8.71
N VAL A 174 1.82 12.05 9.56
CA VAL A 174 0.63 11.22 9.26
C VAL A 174 -0.67 12.00 9.32
N GLY A 175 -0.75 13.12 10.07
CA GLY A 175 -1.97 13.90 10.23
C GLY A 175 -2.57 14.38 8.90
N ASP A 176 -1.76 14.97 8.02
CA ASP A 176 -2.21 15.44 6.70
C ASP A 176 -2.59 14.29 5.77
N LEU A 177 -1.85 13.17 5.85
CA LEU A 177 -2.19 11.94 5.13
C LEU A 177 -3.55 11.41 5.59
N ALA A 178 -3.78 11.39 6.91
CA ALA A 178 -5.01 10.94 7.51
C ALA A 178 -6.19 11.82 7.13
N ALA A 179 -6.02 13.15 7.12
CA ALA A 179 -7.07 14.07 6.66
C ALA A 179 -7.55 13.71 5.24
N MET A 180 -6.63 13.41 4.31
CA MET A 180 -6.96 12.99 2.95
C MET A 180 -7.67 11.64 2.89
N VAL A 181 -7.28 10.70 3.74
CA VAL A 181 -7.96 9.39 3.86
C VAL A 181 -9.36 9.54 4.42
N LEU A 182 -9.55 10.37 5.45
CA LEU A 182 -10.84 10.60 6.09
C LEU A 182 -11.81 11.38 5.20
N ASP A 183 -11.30 12.29 4.36
CA ASP A 183 -12.09 13.02 3.35
C ASP A 183 -12.39 12.18 2.10
N SER A 184 -11.73 11.03 1.93
CA SER A 184 -11.95 10.18 0.76
C SER A 184 -13.40 9.69 0.71
N ARG A 185 -13.93 9.57 -0.51
CA ARG A 185 -15.31 9.13 -0.73
C ARG A 185 -15.52 7.69 -0.25
N ASP A 186 -16.73 7.42 0.20
CA ASP A 186 -17.18 6.05 0.39
C ASP A 186 -17.38 5.38 -0.97
N ILE A 187 -17.09 4.09 -1.03
CA ILE A 187 -17.43 3.25 -2.16
C ILE A 187 -18.44 2.19 -1.74
N ARG A 188 -19.18 1.70 -2.74
CA ARG A 188 -19.96 0.46 -2.69
C ARG A 188 -19.26 -0.54 -3.59
N PHE A 189 -19.02 -1.75 -3.11
CA PHE A 189 -18.34 -2.76 -3.90
C PHE A 189 -19.16 -3.12 -5.14
N MET A 190 -18.46 -3.31 -6.25
CA MET A 190 -19.00 -3.86 -7.49
C MET A 190 -18.50 -5.30 -7.62
N ASP A 191 -19.30 -6.17 -8.26
CA ASP A 191 -18.89 -7.54 -8.57
C ASP A 191 -17.52 -7.58 -9.30
N ILE A 192 -17.24 -6.55 -10.09
CA ILE A 192 -15.94 -6.33 -10.73
C ILE A 192 -15.52 -4.87 -10.52
N GLU A 193 -14.48 -4.66 -9.71
CA GLU A 193 -13.85 -3.35 -9.52
C GLU A 193 -12.84 -3.06 -10.64
N PRO A 194 -12.90 -1.88 -11.29
CA PRO A 194 -11.97 -1.54 -12.34
C PRO A 194 -10.58 -1.19 -11.77
N LEU A 195 -9.55 -1.87 -12.28
CA LEU A 195 -8.14 -1.56 -12.00
C LEU A 195 -7.72 -0.21 -12.60
N ARG A 196 -6.76 0.48 -11.97
CA ARG A 196 -6.16 1.71 -12.53
C ARG A 196 -5.28 1.47 -13.73
N VAL A 197 -4.55 0.36 -13.71
CA VAL A 197 -3.59 -0.01 -14.75
C VAL A 197 -3.80 -1.46 -15.16
N THR A 198 -3.53 -1.75 -16.43
CA THR A 198 -3.42 -3.13 -16.89
C THR A 198 -2.17 -3.74 -16.28
N LEU A 199 -2.31 -4.90 -15.64
CA LEU A 199 -1.16 -5.63 -15.13
C LEU A 199 -0.30 -6.18 -16.28
N PRO A 200 1.03 -6.19 -16.14
CA PRO A 200 1.88 -6.90 -17.09
C PRO A 200 1.54 -8.41 -17.04
N MET A 201 1.02 -8.94 -18.14
CA MET A 201 0.75 -10.37 -18.30
C MET A 201 2.07 -11.16 -18.28
N GLY A 202 2.19 -12.19 -17.44
CA GLY A 202 3.26 -13.20 -17.56
C GLY A 202 4.67 -12.84 -17.06
N TYR A 203 4.89 -11.74 -16.32
CA TYR A 203 6.24 -11.24 -15.95
C TYR A 203 6.70 -11.51 -14.50
N CYS A 204 6.15 -12.52 -13.83
CA CYS A 204 6.82 -13.05 -12.63
C CYS A 204 7.60 -14.29 -13.00
N HIS A 205 8.92 -14.28 -12.80
CA HIS A 205 9.79 -15.47 -12.93
C HIS A 205 9.29 -16.69 -12.13
N PHE A 206 8.41 -16.50 -11.12
CA PHE A 206 7.79 -17.59 -10.37
C PHE A 206 6.53 -18.19 -11.02
N CYS A 207 5.78 -17.44 -11.84
CA CYS A 207 4.49 -17.91 -12.37
C CYS A 207 4.59 -18.95 -13.48
N GLN A 208 5.78 -19.21 -14.04
CA GLN A 208 5.96 -20.25 -15.07
C GLN A 208 6.66 -21.49 -14.55
N GLY A 209 7.61 -21.41 -13.61
CA GLY A 209 8.25 -22.60 -13.04
C GLY A 209 8.94 -23.55 -14.04
N ILE A 210 9.18 -23.15 -15.30
CA ILE A 210 9.73 -24.05 -16.36
C ILE A 210 11.26 -23.92 -16.53
N GLY A 211 11.94 -23.09 -15.72
CA GLY A 211 13.41 -23.06 -15.62
C GLY A 211 14.06 -21.68 -15.81
N SER A 212 15.36 -21.60 -15.49
CA SER A 212 16.23 -20.45 -15.74
C SER A 212 17.34 -20.85 -16.73
N GLY A 213 17.37 -20.23 -17.90
CA GLY A 213 18.40 -20.47 -18.92
C GLY A 213 18.57 -19.27 -19.86
N HIS A 214 19.82 -19.01 -20.25
CA HIS A 214 20.21 -17.97 -21.18
C HIS A 214 19.98 -18.46 -22.62
N GLU A 215 19.09 -17.82 -23.36
CA GLU A 215 19.08 -17.97 -24.83
C GLU A 215 20.28 -17.20 -25.39
N ARG A 216 21.11 -17.90 -26.15
CA ARG A 216 22.30 -17.35 -26.83
C ARG A 216 21.91 -16.42 -27.97
#